data_AF-K1SCF9-F1
#
_entry.id   AF-K1SCF9-F1
#
_cell.length_a   1.000
_cell.length_b   1.000
_cell.length_c   1.000
_cell.angle_alpha   90.00
_cell.angle_beta   90.00
_cell.angle_gamma   90.00
#
_symmetry.space_group_name_H-M   'P 1'
#
loop_
_entity.id
_entity.type
_entity.pdbx_description
1 polymer ?
#
loop_
_entity_poly.entity_id
_entity_poly.type
_entity_poly.pdbx_seq_one_letter_code
_entity_poly.pdbx_strand_id
1 'polypeptide(L)'
;MQHLSEIVEEARKKGKKRLAVAYGQDAHTLAAVYAAYKEGLVEPILFGDPKIIEQVCKEENIDCNIFKIIPESNDVKCVNLAVN
;
A
#
# COMPACT_ATOMS: atom_id res chain seq x y z
N MET A 1 -22.95 10.00 -18.10
CA MET A 1 -21.69 9.23 -18.13
C MET A 1 -21.19 9.21 -16.71
N GLN A 2 -21.07 8.05 -16.06
CA GLN A 2 -20.42 7.96 -14.74
C GLN A 2 -18.94 8.27 -14.95
N HIS A 3 -18.44 9.36 -14.38
CA HIS A 3 -17.02 9.67 -14.41
C HIS A 3 -16.31 8.89 -13.30
N LEU A 4 -15.13 8.35 -13.61
CA LEU A 4 -14.29 7.63 -12.63
C LEU A 4 -14.00 8.46 -11.37
N SER A 5 -14.01 9.79 -11.50
CA SER A 5 -13.87 10.74 -10.39
C SER A 5 -14.98 10.63 -9.34
N GLU A 6 -16.23 10.37 -9.75
CA GLU A 6 -17.36 10.24 -8.82
C GLU A 6 -17.20 9.01 -7.91
N ILE A 7 -16.63 7.92 -8.44
CA ILE A 7 -16.37 6.69 -7.67
C ILE A 7 -15.34 6.95 -6.57
N VAL A 8 -14.29 7.72 -6.89
CA VAL A 8 -13.23 8.09 -5.94
C VAL A 8 -13.78 9.00 -4.84
N GLU A 9 -14.62 9.98 -5.20
CA GLU A 9 -15.25 10.86 -4.21
C GLU A 9 -16.15 10.10 -3.24
N GLU A 10 -16.98 9.18 -3.74
CA GLU A 10 -17.83 8.33 -2.89
C GLU A 10 -17.00 7.38 -2.00
N ALA A 11 -15.88 6.87 -2.51
CA ALA A 11 -14.96 6.06 -1.71
C ALA A 11 -14.33 6.88 -0.56
N ARG A 12 -13.93 8.13 -0.81
CA ARG A 12 -13.39 9.03 0.23
C ARG A 12 -14.40 9.30 1.35
N LYS A 13 -15.69 9.47 1.02
CA LYS A 13 -16.75 9.70 2.02
C LYS A 13 -16.91 8.54 3.01
N LYS A 14 -16.53 7.32 2.62
CA LYS A 14 -16.57 6.12 3.48
C LYS A 14 -15.39 6.02 4.44
N GLY A 15 -14.47 6.98 4.39
CA GLY A 15 -13.27 7.05 5.21
C GLY A 15 -12.18 6.07 4.77
N LYS A 16 -10.98 6.23 5.34
CA LYS A 16 -9.83 5.40 5.01
C LYS A 16 -10.08 3.93 5.38
N LYS A 17 -9.69 3.03 4.49
CA LYS A 17 -9.68 1.59 4.75
C LYS A 17 -8.27 1.10 5.00
N ARG A 18 -8.09 0.14 5.90
CA ARG A 18 -6.81 -0.53 6.08
C ARG A 18 -6.54 -1.39 4.84
N LEU A 19 -5.40 -1.17 4.19
CA LEU A 19 -4.97 -1.94 3.01
C LEU A 19 -3.75 -2.78 3.39
N ALA A 20 -3.93 -4.09 3.53
CA ALA A 20 -2.84 -5.03 3.71
C ALA A 20 -2.30 -5.46 2.34
N VAL A 21 -0.99 -5.32 2.12
CA VAL A 21 -0.32 -5.71 0.86
C VAL A 21 0.67 -6.82 1.17
N ALA A 22 0.30 -8.04 0.77
CA ALA A 22 1.18 -9.19 0.88
C ALA A 22 2.33 -9.05 -0.12
N TYR A 23 3.57 -9.10 0.37
CA TYR A 23 4.77 -9.06 -0.47
C TYR A 23 4.87 -7.81 -1.36
N GLY A 24 4.43 -6.66 -0.84
CA GLY A 24 4.38 -5.38 -1.56
C GLY A 24 5.75 -4.70 -1.73
N GLN A 25 6.65 -5.35 -2.46
CA GLN A 25 8.06 -4.94 -2.58
C GLN A 25 8.43 -4.45 -4.00
N ASP A 26 7.48 -4.40 -4.93
CA ASP A 26 7.71 -3.91 -6.28
C ASP A 26 7.27 -2.44 -6.45
N ALA A 27 7.91 -1.73 -7.39
CA ALA A 27 7.74 -0.31 -7.61
C ALA A 27 6.30 0.09 -7.96
N HIS A 28 5.66 -0.66 -8.87
CA HIS A 28 4.30 -0.33 -9.31
C HIS A 28 3.29 -0.49 -8.19
N THR A 29 3.41 -1.55 -7.38
CA THR A 29 2.57 -1.74 -6.19
C THR A 29 2.76 -0.60 -5.19
N LEU A 30 4.01 -0.28 -4.84
CA LEU A 30 4.30 0.78 -3.87
C LEU A 30 3.78 2.15 -4.36
N ALA A 31 3.97 2.48 -5.64
CA ALA A 31 3.45 3.71 -6.24
C ALA A 31 1.92 3.77 -6.21
N ALA A 32 1.24 2.67 -6.53
CA ALA A 32 -0.23 2.60 -6.50
C ALA A 32 -0.78 2.76 -5.08
N VAL A 33 -0.17 2.09 -4.11
CA VAL A 33 -0.55 2.18 -2.70
C VAL A 33 -0.31 3.59 -2.16
N TYR A 34 0.81 4.21 -2.52
CA TYR A 34 1.10 5.60 -2.15
C TYR A 34 0.09 6.59 -2.75
N ALA A 35 -0.30 6.40 -4.02
CA ALA A 35 -1.36 7.21 -4.65
C ALA A 35 -2.68 7.08 -3.88
N ALA A 36 -3.11 5.85 -3.56
CA ALA A 36 -4.32 5.60 -2.80
C ALA A 36 -4.27 6.23 -1.39
N TYR A 37 -3.11 6.22 -0.73
CA TYR A 37 -2.90 6.92 0.55
C TYR A 37 -3.05 8.44 0.41
N LYS A 38 -2.39 9.05 -0.60
CA LYS A 38 -2.50 10.50 -0.87
C LYS A 38 -3.92 10.93 -1.20
N GLU A 39 -4.70 10.06 -1.81
CA GLU A 39 -6.13 10.29 -2.06
C GLU A 39 -7.00 10.13 -0.81
N GLY A 40 -6.44 9.71 0.32
CA GLY A 40 -7.18 9.50 1.57
C GLY A 40 -8.11 8.29 1.51
N LEU A 41 -7.83 7.34 0.62
CA LEU A 41 -8.63 6.12 0.46
C LEU A 41 -8.19 5.03 1.43
N VAL A 42 -6.89 4.97 1.73
CA VAL A 42 -6.32 3.84 2.49
C VAL A 42 -5.32 4.24 3.57
N GLU A 43 -5.14 3.35 4.53
CA GLU A 43 -4.02 3.29 5.46
C GLU A 43 -3.24 1.99 5.20
N PRO A 44 -2.06 2.07 4.56
CA PRO A 44 -1.37 0.90 4.05
C PRO A 44 -0.51 0.18 5.09
N ILE A 45 -0.57 -1.15 5.06
CA ILE A 45 0.27 -2.07 5.82
C ILE A 45 0.97 -2.99 4.81
N LEU A 46 2.30 -2.93 4.76
CA LEU A 46 3.11 -3.71 3.84
C LEU A 46 3.75 -4.90 4.57
N PHE A 47 3.72 -6.07 3.96
CA PHE A 47 4.42 -7.26 4.46
C PHE A 47 5.54 -7.60 3.47
N GLY A 48 6.78 -7.71 3.93
CA GLY A 48 7.93 -7.94 3.05
C GLY A 48 9.28 -7.70 3.74
N ASP A 49 10.36 -7.68 2.95
CA ASP A 49 11.68 -7.27 3.43
C ASP A 49 11.72 -5.73 3.53
N PRO A 50 11.89 -5.16 4.75
CA PRO A 50 11.96 -3.71 4.92
C PRO A 50 13.05 -3.05 4.08
N LYS A 51 14.19 -3.72 3.86
CA LYS A 51 15.31 -3.15 3.09
C LYS A 51 14.93 -2.98 1.62
N ILE A 52 14.25 -3.97 1.04
CA ILE A 52 13.80 -3.91 -0.35
C ILE A 52 12.72 -2.83 -0.48
N ILE A 53 11.75 -2.80 0.43
CA ILE A 53 10.70 -1.77 0.44
C ILE A 53 11.29 -0.36 0.53
N GLU A 54 12.20 -0.12 1.48
CA GLU A 54 12.87 1.17 1.65
C GLU A 54 13.69 1.58 0.42
N GLN A 55 14.40 0.62 -0.18
CA GLN A 55 15.16 0.86 -1.40
C GLN A 55 14.24 1.29 -2.56
N VAL A 56 13.18 0.53 -2.83
CA VAL A 56 12.26 0.83 -3.92
C VAL A 56 11.51 2.14 -3.66
N CYS A 57 11.12 2.41 -2.42
CA CYS A 57 10.52 3.70 -2.05
C CYS A 57 11.47 4.87 -2.36
N LYS A 58 12.77 4.71 -2.07
CA LYS A 58 13.76 5.74 -2.38
C LYS A 58 13.94 5.94 -3.88
N GLU A 59 13.97 4.87 -4.66
CA GLU A 59 14.06 4.92 -6.13
C GLU A 59 12.85 5.64 -6.75
N GLU A 60 11.66 5.39 -6.22
CA GLU A 60 10.39 5.98 -6.68
C GLU A 60 10.05 7.34 -6.04
N ASN A 61 10.93 7.89 -5.19
CA ASN A 61 10.68 9.12 -4.41
C ASN A 61 9.38 9.07 -3.56
N ILE A 62 9.11 7.90 -2.99
CA ILE A 62 7.98 7.64 -2.09
C ILE A 62 8.45 7.79 -0.64
N ASP A 63 7.67 8.48 0.18
CA ASP A 63 7.91 8.54 1.62
C ASP A 63 7.51 7.20 2.26
N CYS A 64 8.51 6.39 2.62
CA CYS A 64 8.30 5.08 3.21
C CYS A 64 7.63 5.14 4.61
N ASN A 65 7.73 6.28 5.31
CA ASN A 65 7.21 6.42 6.67
C ASN A 65 5.67 6.38 6.74
N ILE A 66 4.99 6.56 5.60
CA ILE A 66 3.54 6.44 5.50
C ILE A 66 3.06 4.98 5.57
N PHE A 67 3.95 4.02 5.32
CA PHE A 67 3.66 2.60 5.37
C PHE A 67 3.93 2.04 6.76
N LYS A 68 3.00 1.23 7.27
CA LYS A 68 3.32 0.31 8.36
C LYS A 68 3.95 -0.94 7.77
N ILE A 69 5.25 -1.14 7.96
CA ILE A 69 5.96 -2.31 7.44
C ILE A 69 6.01 -3.42 8.50
N ILE A 70 5.59 -4.62 8.12
CA ILE A 70 5.70 -5.83 8.91
C ILE A 70 6.78 -6.70 8.24
N PRO A 71 7.94 -6.89 8.90
CA PRO A 71 9.05 -7.65 8.33
C PRO A 71 8.69 -9.13 8.21
N GLU A 72 8.64 -9.62 6.98
CA GLU A 72 8.51 -11.05 6.68
C GLU A 72 9.07 -11.29 5.27
N SER A 73 10.10 -12.13 5.17
CA SER A 73 10.83 -12.37 3.92
C SER A 73 10.33 -13.61 3.17
N ASN A 74 9.45 -14.40 3.79
CA ASN A 74 8.81 -15.55 3.13
C ASN A 74 7.46 -15.13 2.52
N ASP A 75 7.33 -15.30 1.22
CA ASP A 75 6.13 -14.97 0.44
C ASP A 75 4.86 -15.64 0.96
N VAL A 76 4.90 -16.93 1.28
CA VAL A 76 3.76 -17.68 1.83
C VAL A 76 3.34 -17.16 3.21
N LYS A 77 4.31 -16.81 4.06
CA LYS A 77 4.02 -16.21 5.38
C LYS A 77 3.46 -14.80 5.26
N CYS A 78 3.94 -13.99 4.31
CA CYS A 78 3.38 -12.67 4.02
C CYS A 78 1.90 -12.74 3.69
N VAL A 79 1.50 -13.69 2.82
CA VAL A 79 0.09 -13.88 2.47
C VAL A 79 -0.73 -14.26 3.70
N ASN A 80 -0.27 -15.22 4.51
CA ASN A 80 -0.97 -15.63 5.73
C ASN A 80 -1.14 -14.50 6.75
N LEU A 81 -0.15 -13.61 6.89
CA LEU A 81 -0.24 -12.46 7.80
C LEU A 81 -1.15 -11.35 7.27
N ALA A 82 -1.28 -11.23 5.94
CA ALA A 82 -2.10 -10.19 5.31
C ALA A 82 -3.60 -10.50 5.29
N VAL A 83 -3.97 -11.78 5.33
CA VAL A 83 -5.38 -12.25 5.20
C VAL A 83 -6.00 -12.74 6.52
N ASN A 84 -5.20 -12.92 7.58
CA ASN A 84 -5.68 -13.22 8.94
C ASN A 84 -6.05 -11.95 9.72
#